data_AF-A0A523YME0-F1
#
_entry.id   AF-A0A523YME0-F1
#
_cell.length_a   1.000
_cell.length_b   1.000
_cell.length_c   1.000
_cell.angle_alpha   90.00
_cell.angle_beta   90.00
_cell.angle_gamma   90.00
#
_symmetry.space_group_name_H-M   'P 1'
#
loop_
_entity.id
_entity.type
_entity.pdbx_description
1 polymer ?
#
loop_
_entity_poly.entity_id
_entity_poly.type
_entity_poly.pdbx_seq_one_letter_code
_entity_poly.pdbx_strand_id
1 'polypeptide(L)' 'ESAEFPHLVNKYGVMGVPKVVINEEFGFEGALPESSFVEEVVKASKSTTEAKDEG' A
#
# COMPACT_ATOMS: atom_id res chain seq x y z
N GLU A 1 15.52 3.61 -8.06
CA GLU A 1 15.67 2.35 -7.29
C GLU A 1 15.44 2.65 -5.82
N SER A 2 14.86 1.74 -5.05
CA SER A 2 14.46 1.97 -3.64
C SER A 2 15.62 1.84 -2.63
N ALA A 3 16.87 1.72 -3.10
CA ALA A 3 18.06 1.48 -2.27
C ALA A 3 18.41 2.66 -1.34
N GLU A 4 17.86 3.85 -1.58
CA GLU A 4 18.06 5.05 -0.75
C GLU A 4 17.38 4.92 0.63
N PHE A 5 16.37 4.03 0.78
CA PHE A 5 15.60 3.86 2.00
C PHE A 5 15.55 2.38 2.43
N PRO A 6 16.68 1.77 2.81
CA PRO A 6 16.76 0.33 3.11
C PRO A 6 15.86 -0.09 4.28
N HIS A 7 15.63 0.81 5.25
CA HIS A 7 14.73 0.55 6.36
C HIS A 7 13.26 0.44 5.92
N LEU A 8 12.83 1.25 4.94
CA LEU A 8 11.47 1.16 4.39
C LEU A 8 11.33 -0.05 3.45
N VAL A 9 12.37 -0.38 2.69
CA VAL A 9 12.43 -1.61 1.88
C VAL A 9 12.22 -2.83 2.76
N ASN A 10 12.92 -2.90 3.89
CA ASN A 10 12.77 -4.00 4.84
C ASN A 10 11.40 -3.95 5.55
N LYS A 11 10.97 -2.78 6.04
CA LYS A 11 9.68 -2.61 6.75
C LYS A 11 8.50 -3.07 5.89
N TYR A 12 8.49 -2.74 4.60
CA TYR A 12 7.38 -3.02 3.69
C TYR A 12 7.62 -4.20 2.74
N GLY A 13 8.69 -4.96 2.95
CA GLY A 13 9.04 -6.13 2.13
C GLY A 13 9.07 -5.79 0.65
N VAL A 14 9.76 -4.72 0.26
CA VAL A 14 9.88 -4.30 -1.14
C VAL A 14 10.86 -5.25 -1.84
N MET A 15 10.34 -6.25 -2.56
CA MET A 15 11.16 -7.17 -3.35
C MET A 15 11.23 -6.77 -4.83
N GLY A 16 10.24 -6.02 -5.31
CA GLY A 16 10.16 -5.48 -6.66
C GLY A 16 9.64 -4.04 -6.67
N VAL A 17 9.91 -3.32 -7.76
CA VAL A 17 9.46 -1.94 -7.97
C VAL A 17 8.69 -1.82 -9.30
N PRO A 18 7.68 -0.94 -9.40
CA PRO A 18 7.16 -0.06 -8.34
C PRO A 18 6.28 -0.83 -7.31
N LYS A 19 6.32 -0.41 -6.04
CA LYS A 19 5.44 -0.87 -4.97
C LYS A 19 4.77 0.32 -4.31
N VAL A 20 3.47 0.22 -4.07
CA VAL A 20 2.67 1.24 -3.39
C VAL A 20 2.26 0.71 -2.02
N VAL A 21 2.39 1.53 -0.99
CA VAL A 21 1.95 1.24 0.38
C VAL A 21 1.01 2.35 0.82
N ILE A 22 -0.16 1.98 1.36
CA ILE A 22 -1.25 2.87 1.75
C ILE A 22 -1.51 2.66 3.24
N ASN A 23 -1.50 3.77 4.00
CA ASN A 23 -1.74 3.79 5.44
C ASN A 23 -0.89 2.80 6.26
N GLU A 24 0.33 2.48 5.79
CA GLU A 24 1.26 1.48 6.38
C GLU A 24 0.75 0.02 6.43
N GLU A 25 -0.46 -0.26 5.98
CA GLU A 25 -1.14 -1.56 6.16
C GLU A 25 -1.44 -2.26 4.83
N PHE A 26 -1.81 -1.50 3.80
CA PHE A 26 -2.22 -2.02 2.50
C PHE A 26 -1.16 -1.73 1.44
N GLY A 27 -1.08 -2.55 0.41
CA GLY A 27 -0.15 -2.27 -0.68
C GLY A 27 -0.22 -3.27 -1.82
N PHE A 28 0.33 -2.87 -2.96
CA PHE A 28 0.39 -3.68 -4.17
C PHE A 28 1.68 -3.39 -4.96
N GLU A 29 2.02 -4.31 -5.86
CA GLU A 29 3.22 -4.25 -6.70
C GLU A 29 2.84 -4.11 -8.18
N GLY A 30 3.70 -3.43 -8.95
CA GLY A 30 3.49 -3.17 -10.37
C GLY A 30 2.75 -1.86 -10.65
N ALA A 31 2.77 -1.46 -11.92
CA ALA A 31 2.05 -0.28 -12.40
C ALA A 31 0.63 -0.68 -12.81
N LEU A 32 -0.36 -0.37 -11.97
CA LEU A 32 -1.77 -0.62 -12.28
C LEU A 32 -2.34 0.48 -13.20
N PRO A 33 -3.33 0.15 -14.05
CA PRO A 33 -4.18 1.16 -14.68
C PRO A 33 -4.91 2.02 -13.65
N GLU A 34 -5.26 3.25 -14.01
CA GLU A 34 -5.85 4.24 -13.09
C GLU A 34 -7.10 3.73 -12.38
N SER A 35 -8.02 3.09 -13.10
CA SER A 35 -9.26 2.56 -12.51
C SER A 35 -8.97 1.53 -11.41
N SER A 36 -8.04 0.61 -11.66
CA SER A 36 -7.63 -0.41 -10.69
C SER A 36 -6.89 0.20 -9.50
N PHE A 37 -6.10 1.25 -9.71
CA PHE A 37 -5.45 1.97 -8.61
C PHE A 37 -6.48 2.60 -7.67
N VAL A 38 -7.51 3.27 -8.22
CA VAL A 38 -8.59 3.89 -7.42
C VAL A 38 -9.35 2.83 -6.63
N GLU A 39 -9.62 1.67 -7.22
CA GLU A 39 -10.26 0.55 -6.51
C GLU A 39 -9.44 0.09 -5.29
N GLU A 40 -8.13 -0.05 -5.42
CA GLU A 40 -7.24 -0.42 -4.30
C GLU A 40 -7.26 0.63 -3.18
N VAL A 41 -7.26 1.93 -3.53
CA VAL A 41 -7.36 3.02 -2.56
C VAL A 41 -8.71 2.98 -1.81
N VAL A 42 -9.81 2.77 -2.52
CA VAL A 42 -11.15 2.68 -1.92
C VAL A 42 -11.24 1.47 -0.99
N LYS A 43 -10.68 0.32 -1.39
CA LYS A 43 -10.61 -0.87 -0.52
C LYS A 43 -9.84 -0.57 0.77
N ALA A 44 -8.65 0.04 0.65
CA ALA A 44 -7.82 0.41 1.80
C ALA A 44 -8.49 1.42 2.74
N SER A 45 -9.34 2.32 2.23
CA SER A 45 -10.07 3.28 3.07
C SER A 45 -11.20 2.66 3.91
N LYS A 46 -11.83 1.59 3.39
CA LYS A 46 -12.96 0.94 4.06
C LYS A 46 -12.48 0.10 5.25
N SER A 47 -11.40 -0.65 5.07
CA SER A 47 -10.78 -1.44 6.13
C SER A 47 -10.27 -0.59 7.30
N THR A 48 -9.73 0.61 7.04
CA THR A 48 -9.33 1.55 8.11
C THR A 48 -10.51 2.16 8.86
N THR A 49 -11.72 2.20 8.26
CA THR A 49 -12.92 2.78 8.89
C THR A 49 -13.65 1.76 9.76
N GLU A 50 -13.75 0.51 9.32
CA GLU A 50 -14.39 -0.58 10.08
C GLU A 50 -13.62 -0.91 11.39
N ALA A 51 -12.28 -0.79 11.39
CA ALA A 51 -11.47 -0.99 12.59
C ALA A 51 -11.60 0.12 13.66
N LYS A 52 -12.28 1.24 13.36
CA LYS A 52 -12.43 2.39 14.27
C LYS A 52 -13.81 2.49 14.93
N ASP A 53 -14.77 1.67 14.50
CA ASP A 53 -16.16 1.72 14.98
C ASP A 53 -16.52 0.55 15.94
N GLU A 54 -15.58 -0.37 16.20
CA GLU A 54 -15.70 -1.45 17.20
C GLU A 54 -15.07 -1.10 18.57
N GLY A 55 -15.09 0.19 18.96
CA GLY A 55 -14.53 0.70 20.22
C GLY A 55 -15.55 1.41 21.09
#